data_AF-A0A2V9K2D2-F1
#
_entry.id   AF-A0A2V9K2D2-F1
#
_cell.length_a   1.000
_cell.length_b   1.000
_cell.length_c   1.000
_cell.angle_alpha   90.00
_cell.angle_beta   90.00
_cell.angle_gamma   90.00
#
_symmetry.space_group_name_H-M   'P 1'
#
loop_
_entity.id
_entity.type
_entity.pdbx_description
1 polymer ?
#
loop_
_entity_poly.entity_id
_entity_poly.type
_entity_poly.pdbx_seq_one_letter_code
_entity_poly.pdbx_strand_id
1 'polypeptide(L)'
;GIPCPFLEDETCSIYHNRPSACREYLVTTPAALCADPGSGSVRGVTLPVSMSECLSSLTAVLLDQEPRTIPLVLALDWALAHREEGQRRWDGVFMITALLAEVEARIRSTRSAPNQG
;
A
#
# COMPACT_ATOMS: atom_id res chain seq x y z
N GLY A 1 2.19 20.04 1.90
CA GLY A 1 2.56 18.62 2.02
C GLY A 1 4.08 18.48 1.97
N ILE A 2 4.62 17.35 2.42
CA ILE A 2 6.05 17.04 2.24
C ILE A 2 6.24 16.55 0.79
N PRO A 3 7.18 17.09 0.01
CA PRO A 3 7.41 16.65 -1.37
C PRO A 3 7.82 15.17 -1.41
N CYS A 4 7.46 14.47 -2.48
CA CYS A 4 7.91 13.10 -2.70
C CYS A 4 9.45 13.10 -2.86
N PRO A 5 10.19 12.30 -2.07
CA PRO A 5 11.66 12.30 -2.12
C PRO A 5 12.20 11.59 -3.38
N PHE A 6 11.34 10.90 -4.13
CA PHE A 6 11.68 10.17 -5.34
C PHE A 6 11.18 10.87 -6.62
N LEU A 7 10.74 12.12 -6.53
CA LEU A 7 10.36 12.91 -7.71
C LEU A 7 11.59 13.64 -8.23
N GLU A 8 12.07 13.22 -9.40
CA GLU A 8 13.22 13.78 -10.10
C GLU A 8 12.79 14.14 -11.52
N ASP A 9 12.99 15.40 -11.92
CA ASP A 9 12.58 15.90 -13.25
C ASP A 9 11.14 15.51 -13.63
N GLU A 10 10.20 15.75 -12.70
CA GLU A 10 8.77 15.41 -12.82
C GLU A 10 8.47 13.92 -13.04
N THR A 11 9.46 13.05 -12.80
CA THR A 11 9.35 11.60 -12.96
C THR A 11 9.67 10.88 -11.66
N CYS A 12 9.01 9.75 -11.41
CA CYS A 12 9.31 8.92 -10.25
C CYS A 12 10.60 8.12 -10.49
N SER A 13 11.68 8.42 -9.76
CA SER A 13 12.98 7.74 -9.90
C SER A 13 12.93 6.26 -9.49
N ILE A 14 11.94 5.87 -8.69
CA ILE A 14 11.69 4.48 -8.29
C ILE A 14 10.49 3.85 -9.03
N TYR A 15 10.13 4.34 -10.23
CA TYR A 15 8.90 3.92 -10.91
C TYR A 15 8.73 2.38 -11.01
N HIS A 16 9.80 1.65 -11.32
CA HIS A 16 9.77 0.18 -11.40
C HIS A 16 9.57 -0.49 -10.03
N ASN A 17 10.06 0.14 -8.96
CA ASN A 17 10.03 -0.35 -7.59
C ASN A 17 8.92 0.27 -6.73
N ARG A 18 8.06 1.11 -7.31
CA ARG A 18 7.03 1.91 -6.63
C ARG A 18 6.24 1.12 -5.56
N PRO A 19 6.09 1.61 -4.32
CA PRO A 19 5.37 0.88 -3.28
C PRO A 19 3.95 0.47 -3.67
N SER A 20 3.39 -0.56 -3.02
CA SER A 20 2.03 -1.04 -3.28
C SER A 20 0.99 0.09 -3.25
N ALA A 21 1.09 1.00 -2.27
CA ALA A 21 0.20 2.16 -2.16
C ALA A 21 0.23 3.05 -3.41
N CYS A 22 1.39 3.24 -4.04
CA CYS A 22 1.52 3.98 -5.29
C CYS A 22 1.02 3.20 -6.50
N ARG A 23 1.07 1.85 -6.47
CA ARG A 23 0.50 0.98 -7.52
C ARG A 23 -1.03 0.96 -7.46
N GLU A 24 -1.57 1.20 -6.28
CA GLU A 24 -3.00 1.23 -6.00
C GLU A 24 -3.61 2.63 -6.14
N TYR A 25 -2.78 3.67 -6.24
CA TYR A 25 -3.23 5.03 -6.52
C TYR A 25 -3.55 5.21 -8.00
N LEU A 26 -4.76 4.78 -8.38
CA LEU A 26 -5.28 4.87 -9.74
C LEU A 26 -6.33 5.97 -9.83
N VAL A 27 -6.26 6.81 -10.86
CA VAL A 27 -7.19 7.94 -11.06
C VAL A 27 -7.74 7.94 -12.48
N THR A 28 -8.97 8.42 -12.66
CA THR A 28 -9.62 8.55 -13.98
C THR A 28 -9.80 9.99 -14.44
N THR A 29 -9.44 10.95 -13.59
CA THR A 29 -9.48 12.38 -13.90
C THR A 29 -8.30 12.82 -14.77
N PRO A 30 -8.41 13.94 -15.51
CA PRO A 30 -7.30 14.49 -16.27
C PRO A 30 -6.06 14.74 -15.39
N ALA A 31 -4.86 14.44 -15.92
CA ALA A 31 -3.59 14.55 -15.19
C ALA A 31 -3.31 15.97 -14.67
N ALA A 32 -3.83 17.01 -15.33
CA ALA A 32 -3.70 18.39 -14.89
C ALA A 32 -4.28 18.64 -13.48
N LEU A 33 -5.24 17.84 -13.03
CA LEU A 33 -5.80 17.94 -11.68
C LEU A 33 -4.86 17.41 -10.60
N CYS A 34 -3.83 16.63 -10.95
CA CYS A 34 -2.83 16.14 -10.01
C CYS A 34 -1.84 17.23 -9.54
N ALA A 35 -1.89 18.44 -10.14
CA ALA A 35 -1.08 19.58 -9.71
C ALA A 35 -1.49 20.09 -8.31
N ASP A 36 -2.75 19.89 -7.92
CA ASP A 36 -3.27 20.20 -6.58
C ASP A 36 -4.13 19.04 -6.04
N PRO A 37 -3.49 17.96 -5.55
CA PRO A 37 -4.22 16.79 -5.06
C PRO A 37 -5.00 17.07 -3.76
N GLY A 38 -4.72 18.18 -3.07
CA GLY A 38 -5.42 18.58 -1.83
C GLY A 38 -6.79 19.20 -2.08
N SER A 39 -7.05 19.68 -3.30
CA SER A 39 -8.32 20.31 -3.69
C SER A 39 -9.53 19.37 -3.70
N GLY A 40 -9.31 18.05 -3.68
CA GLY A 40 -10.37 17.05 -3.84
C GLY A 40 -10.89 16.91 -5.28
N SER A 41 -10.25 17.55 -6.26
CA SER A 41 -10.66 17.44 -7.67
C SER A 41 -10.26 16.11 -8.33
N VAL A 42 -9.30 15.40 -7.74
CA VAL A 42 -8.80 14.11 -8.23
C VAL A 42 -9.73 13.00 -7.76
N ARG A 43 -10.19 12.17 -8.70
CA ARG A 43 -11.06 11.02 -8.40
C ARG A 43 -10.30 9.73 -8.55
N GLY A 44 -10.08 9.05 -7.42
CA GLY A 44 -9.48 7.72 -7.37
C GLY A 44 -10.45 6.64 -7.86
N VAL A 45 -9.90 5.57 -8.40
CA VAL A 45 -10.63 4.32 -8.63
C VAL A 45 -10.73 3.59 -7.30
N THR A 46 -11.95 3.25 -6.88
CA THR A 46 -12.16 2.43 -5.68
C THR A 46 -11.66 1.02 -5.95
N LEU A 47 -10.70 0.57 -5.13
CA LEU A 47 -10.25 -0.82 -5.14
C LEU A 47 -11.13 -1.62 -4.17
N PRO A 48 -11.79 -2.71 -4.62
CA PRO A 48 -12.63 -3.52 -3.72
C PRO A 48 -11.82 -4.25 -2.65
N VAL A 49 -10.52 -4.43 -2.88
CA VAL A 49 -9.55 -4.99 -1.95
C VAL A 49 -8.23 -4.25 -2.15
N SER A 50 -7.64 -3.73 -1.06
CA SER A 50 -6.29 -3.17 -1.08
C SER A 50 -5.26 -4.24 -0.69
N MET A 51 -4.33 -4.52 -1.60
CA MET A 51 -3.14 -5.32 -1.34
C MET A 51 -2.22 -4.67 -0.31
N SER A 52 -2.12 -3.33 -0.26
CA SER A 52 -1.35 -2.66 0.81
C SER A 52 -1.90 -3.00 2.20
N GLU A 53 -3.22 -3.02 2.35
CA GLU A 53 -3.86 -3.39 3.61
C GLU A 53 -3.70 -4.88 3.91
N CYS A 54 -3.84 -5.77 2.91
CA CYS A 54 -3.57 -7.20 3.08
C CYS A 54 -2.15 -7.46 3.56
N LEU A 55 -1.15 -6.82 2.93
CA LEU A 55 0.25 -6.98 3.29
C LEU A 55 0.55 -6.42 4.68
N SER A 56 -0.04 -5.28 5.04
CA SER A 56 0.09 -4.68 6.38
C SER A 56 -0.50 -5.59 7.45
N SER A 57 -1.70 -6.12 7.22
CA SER A 57 -2.40 -7.08 8.10
C SER A 57 -1.61 -8.37 8.29
N LEU A 58 -1.16 -8.99 7.19
CA LEU A 58 -0.37 -10.22 7.27
C LEU A 58 0.95 -10.00 8.00
N THR A 59 1.65 -8.90 7.71
CA THR A 59 2.94 -8.58 8.36
C THR A 59 2.77 -8.42 9.87
N ALA A 60 1.69 -7.75 10.30
CA ALA A 60 1.31 -7.61 11.70
C ALA A 60 1.15 -8.98 12.39
N VAL A 61 0.42 -9.91 11.77
CA VAL A 61 0.27 -11.28 12.29
C VAL A 61 1.61 -12.02 12.36
N LEU A 62 2.44 -11.93 11.33
CA LEU A 62 3.74 -12.63 11.28
C LEU A 62 4.76 -12.13 12.30
N LEU A 63 4.67 -10.85 12.65
CA LEU A 63 5.58 -10.17 13.58
C LEU A 63 5.01 -10.02 14.98
N ASP A 64 3.77 -10.43 15.24
CA ASP A 64 3.04 -10.18 16.49
C ASP A 64 3.01 -8.68 16.85
N GLN A 65 2.59 -7.88 15.86
CA GLN A 65 2.54 -6.41 15.91
C GLN A 65 1.19 -5.90 15.40
N GLU A 66 0.93 -4.61 15.56
CA GLU A 66 -0.21 -3.94 14.92
C GLU A 66 0.07 -3.58 13.45
N PRO A 67 -0.96 -3.59 12.57
CA PRO A 67 -0.82 -3.12 11.20
C PRO A 67 -0.34 -1.66 11.16
N ARG A 68 0.69 -1.40 10.36
CA ARG A 68 1.27 -0.06 10.19
C ARG A 68 1.50 0.29 8.74
N THR A 69 1.49 1.58 8.48
CA THR A 69 1.99 2.19 7.25
C THR A 69 3.19 3.05 7.59
N ILE A 70 4.21 3.01 6.73
CA ILE A 70 5.44 3.78 6.93
C ILE A 70 5.43 4.93 5.92
N PRO A 71 5.51 6.20 6.35
CA PRO A 71 5.66 7.31 5.43
C PRO A 71 6.86 7.09 4.51
N LEU A 72 6.66 7.27 3.20
CA LEU A 72 7.67 6.93 2.21
C LEU A 72 9.00 7.69 2.42
N VAL A 73 8.92 8.92 2.94
CA VAL A 73 10.09 9.74 3.32
C VAL A 73 10.92 9.14 4.47
N LEU A 74 10.33 8.27 5.28
CA LEU A 74 11.00 7.57 6.39
C LEU A 74 11.33 6.11 6.06
N ALA A 75 10.99 5.63 4.86
CA ALA A 75 11.01 4.20 4.55
C ALA A 75 12.41 3.58 4.67
N LEU A 76 13.45 4.28 4.23
CA LEU A 76 14.83 3.77 4.26
C LEU A 76 15.38 3.73 5.70
N ASP A 77 15.22 4.81 6.45
CA ASP A 77 15.65 4.88 7.86
C ASP A 77 14.92 3.83 8.71
N TRP A 78 13.61 3.68 8.48
CA TRP A 78 12.81 2.64 9.12
C TRP A 78 13.33 1.25 8.75
N ALA A 79 13.61 0.97 7.48
CA ALA A 79 14.11 -0.33 7.03
C ALA A 79 15.50 -0.66 7.62
N LEU A 80 16.36 0.35 7.77
CA LEU A 80 17.66 0.19 8.45
C LEU A 80 17.49 -0.12 9.93
N ALA A 81 16.60 0.59 10.63
CA ALA A 81 16.31 0.37 12.04
C ALA A 81 15.66 -0.99 12.33
N HIS A 82 14.91 -1.55 11.37
CA HIS A 82 14.19 -2.83 11.50
C HIS A 82 14.82 -3.94 10.65
N ARG A 83 16.14 -3.86 10.38
CA ARG A 83 16.85 -4.81 9.49
C ARG A 83 16.71 -6.26 9.93
N GLU A 84 16.80 -6.54 11.22
CA GLU A 84 16.70 -7.89 11.76
C GLU A 84 15.31 -8.49 11.54
N GLU A 85 14.25 -7.71 11.80
CA GLU A 85 12.86 -8.08 11.50
C GLU A 85 12.69 -8.38 10.01
N GLY A 86 13.22 -7.52 9.13
CA GLY A 86 13.14 -7.66 7.67
C GLY A 86 13.92 -8.84 7.10
N GLN A 87 14.83 -9.46 7.87
CA GLN A 87 15.59 -10.65 7.44
C GLN A 87 14.93 -11.96 7.85
N ARG A 88 13.86 -11.92 8.65
CA ARG A 88 13.09 -13.11 9.02
C ARG A 88 12.53 -13.78 7.77
N ARG A 89 12.55 -15.11 7.79
CA ARG A 89 12.04 -15.94 6.69
C ARG A 89 10.97 -16.87 7.23
N TRP A 90 10.00 -17.14 6.37
CA TRP A 90 8.94 -18.09 6.60
C TRP A 90 8.90 -19.06 5.42
N ASP A 91 8.21 -20.17 5.60
CA ASP A 91 7.91 -21.08 4.50
C ASP A 91 7.11 -20.35 3.40
N GLY A 92 7.51 -20.53 2.14
CA GLY A 92 6.93 -19.81 1.02
C GLY A 92 5.49 -20.20 0.73
N VAL A 93 5.14 -21.48 0.91
CA VAL A 93 3.76 -21.95 0.73
C VAL A 93 2.86 -21.36 1.79
N PHE A 94 3.30 -21.38 3.05
CA PHE A 94 2.62 -20.73 4.15
C PHE A 94 2.37 -19.24 3.87
N MET A 95 3.37 -18.49 3.42
CA MET A 95 3.23 -17.06 3.11
C MET A 95 2.15 -16.78 2.06
N ILE A 96 2.14 -17.55 0.97
CA ILE A 96 1.15 -17.39 -0.10
C ILE A 96 -0.24 -17.77 0.39
N THR A 97 -0.38 -18.90 1.10
CA THR A 97 -1.67 -19.34 1.65
C THR A 97 -2.24 -18.31 2.63
N ALA A 98 -1.40 -17.76 3.52
CA ALA A 98 -1.81 -16.74 4.48
C ALA A 98 -2.25 -15.45 3.77
N LEU A 99 -1.53 -15.00 2.74
CA LEU A 99 -1.92 -13.83 1.95
C LEU A 99 -3.26 -14.04 1.22
N LEU A 100 -3.47 -15.21 0.64
CA LEU A 100 -4.73 -15.54 -0.03
C LEU A 100 -5.90 -15.56 0.96
N ALA A 101 -5.69 -16.05 2.17
CA ALA A 101 -6.69 -16.03 3.22
C ALA A 101 -7.07 -14.59 3.63
N GLU A 102 -6.09 -13.69 3.77
CA GLU A 102 -6.34 -12.26 4.02
C GLU A 102 -7.16 -11.61 2.90
N VAL A 103 -6.81 -11.88 1.65
CA VAL A 103 -7.54 -11.39 0.47
C VAL A 103 -8.98 -11.91 0.48
N GLU A 104 -9.19 -13.22 0.70
CA GLU A 104 -10.52 -13.81 0.75
C GLU A 104 -11.38 -13.22 1.88
N ALA A 105 -10.80 -13.05 3.08
CA ALA A 105 -11.47 -12.45 4.22
C ALA A 105 -11.98 -11.04 3.88
N ARG A 106 -11.14 -10.22 3.23
CA ARG A 106 -11.52 -8.86 2.81
C ARG A 106 -12.56 -8.86 1.71
N ILE A 107 -12.46 -9.73 0.69
CA ILE A 107 -13.49 -9.87 -0.35
C ILE A 107 -14.86 -10.17 0.29
N ARG A 108 -14.91 -11.08 1.27
CA ARG A 108 -16.15 -11.40 1.97
C ARG A 108 -16.69 -10.19 2.74
N SER A 109 -15.83 -9.47 3.46
CA SER A 109 -16.22 -8.25 4.18
C SER A 109 -16.77 -7.18 3.24
N THR A 110 -16.11 -6.90 2.12
CA THR A 110 -16.56 -5.93 1.11
C THR A 110 -17.92 -6.32 0.52
N ARG A 111 -18.18 -7.61 0.28
CA ARG A 111 -19.47 -8.10 -0.23
C ARG A 111 -20.61 -8.04 0.79
N SER A 112 -20.29 -8.13 2.08
CA SER A 112 -21.27 -8.02 3.17
C SER A 112 -21.61 -6.58 3.54
N ALA A 113 -20.82 -5.60 3.11
CA ALA A 113 -21.15 -4.19 3.27
C ALA A 113 -22.33 -3.83 2.34
N PRO A 114 -23.39 -3.15 2.84
CA PRO A 114 -24.49 -2.71 1.99
C PRO A 114 -23.94 -1.83 0.88
N ASN A 115 -24.44 -2.06 -0.35
CA ASN A 115 -24.03 -1.34 -1.54
C ASN A 115 -24.32 0.16 -1.34
N GLN A 116 -23.30 0.94 -1.01
CA GLN A 116 -23.37 2.41 -1.01
C GLN A 116 -22.95 2.88 -2.39
N GLY A 117 -23.88 2.75 -3.33
CA GLY A 117 -23.79 3.24 -4.71
C GLY A 117 -25.13 3.78 -5.14
#